data_AF-A0A069D4J6-F1
#
_entry.id   AF-A0A069D4J6-F1
#
_cell.length_a   1.000
_cell.length_b   1.000
_cell.length_c   1.000
_cell.angle_alpha   90.00
_cell.angle_beta   90.00
_cell.angle_gamma   90.00
#
_symmetry.space_group_name_H-M   'P 1'
#
loop_
_entity.id
_entity.type
_entity.pdbx_description
1 polymer ?
#
loop_
_entity_poly.entity_id
_entity_poly.type
_entity_poly.pdbx_seq_one_letter_code
_entity_poly.pdbx_strand_id
1 'polypeptide(L)'
;MKKLALSLLLLLVTGGAGAQVSTVYTDIYGKFEVMVDLEDGGYAVVNMYGDILEIDTQAFIDYYSDFWSYEAGKVKRIGNVSFSYYSDFWSYESGKIKSIGNVGFQYYSDFWSYEAGKVKSIGRTQFSYYSDFNDWEYGKLKSIGGNRYSYVPSYNGRRGSTPVSGRLKVEDGGIAFRVMGPAPRRRY
;
A
#
# COMPACT_ATOMS: atom_id res chain seq x y z
N MET A 1 -22.50 -15.79 -13.13
CA MET A 1 -21.97 -16.36 -11.88
C MET A 1 -20.65 -17.08 -12.18
N LYS A 2 -19.52 -16.43 -11.91
CA LYS A 2 -18.20 -17.09 -11.91
C LYS A 2 -17.58 -16.82 -10.55
N LYS A 3 -17.59 -17.86 -9.71
CA LYS A 3 -16.93 -17.88 -8.40
C LYS A 3 -15.43 -17.87 -8.66
N LEU A 4 -14.74 -16.78 -8.32
CA LEU A 4 -13.29 -16.82 -8.16
C LEU A 4 -13.06 -17.44 -6.78
N ALA A 5 -12.58 -18.69 -6.78
CA ALA A 5 -12.10 -19.34 -5.57
C ALA A 5 -10.89 -18.53 -5.07
N LEU A 6 -11.11 -17.69 -4.07
CA LEU A 6 -10.05 -17.11 -3.27
C LEU A 6 -9.45 -18.28 -2.49
N SER A 7 -8.30 -18.75 -2.94
CA SER A 7 -7.55 -19.81 -2.27
C SER A 7 -7.21 -19.29 -0.87
N LEU A 8 -7.87 -19.86 0.13
CA LEU A 8 -7.59 -19.65 1.55
C LEU A 8 -6.15 -20.08 1.81
N LEU A 9 -5.23 -19.12 1.78
CA LEU A 9 -3.87 -19.33 2.25
C LEU A 9 -3.94 -19.25 3.77
N LEU A 10 -3.97 -20.42 4.41
CA LEU A 10 -3.87 -20.55 5.86
C LEU A 10 -2.52 -19.97 6.29
N LEU A 11 -2.52 -18.71 6.72
CA LEU A 11 -1.37 -18.09 7.33
C LEU A 11 -1.27 -18.70 8.73
N LEU A 12 -0.27 -19.58 8.95
CA LEU A 12 0.14 -19.90 10.31
C LEU A 12 0.62 -18.59 10.94
N VAL A 13 -0.22 -17.98 11.77
CA VAL A 13 0.17 -16.91 12.67
C VAL A 13 1.10 -17.53 13.71
N THR A 14 2.39 -17.64 13.38
CA THR A 14 3.41 -17.77 14.40
C THR A 14 3.44 -16.44 15.11
N GLY A 15 2.83 -16.38 16.29
CA GLY A 15 2.86 -15.25 17.19
C GLY A 15 4.29 -14.81 17.47
N GLY A 16 4.76 -13.83 16.71
CA GLY A 16 5.77 -12.89 17.13
C GLY A 16 5.06 -11.58 17.45
N ALA A 17 5.67 -10.74 18.28
CA ALA A 17 5.27 -9.34 18.46
C ALA A 17 5.50 -8.53 17.16
N GLY A 18 4.83 -8.95 16.08
CA GLY A 18 4.96 -8.48 14.71
C GLY A 18 4.02 -7.31 14.46
N ALA A 19 4.41 -6.43 13.55
CA ALA A 19 3.69 -5.20 13.26
C ALA A 19 2.20 -5.45 12.97
N GLN A 20 1.34 -4.53 13.42
CA GLN A 20 -0.10 -4.54 13.09
C GLN A 20 -0.34 -4.48 11.57
N VAL A 21 0.64 -3.99 10.81
CA VAL A 21 0.68 -4.08 9.34
C VAL A 21 1.42 -5.35 8.94
N SER A 22 0.71 -6.32 8.37
CA SER A 22 1.29 -7.62 8.00
C SER A 22 1.69 -7.69 6.52
N THR A 23 0.84 -7.17 5.63
CA THR A 23 1.08 -7.16 4.19
C THR A 23 0.75 -5.81 3.57
N VAL A 24 1.62 -5.31 2.70
CA VAL A 24 1.34 -4.16 1.84
C VAL A 24 1.31 -4.64 0.39
N TYR A 25 0.16 -4.48 -0.26
CA TYR A 25 0.01 -4.66 -1.70
C TYR A 25 0.26 -3.32 -2.38
N THR A 26 1.16 -3.26 -3.34
CA THR A 26 1.42 -2.03 -4.08
C THR A 26 1.44 -2.27 -5.57
N ASP A 27 0.91 -1.32 -6.35
CA ASP A 27 1.14 -1.30 -7.78
C ASP A 27 2.51 -0.70 -8.10
N ILE A 28 2.90 -0.78 -9.38
CA ILE A 28 4.16 -0.21 -9.85
C ILE A 28 4.21 1.32 -9.79
N TYR A 29 3.15 2.02 -9.37
CA TYR A 29 3.06 3.47 -9.30
C TYR A 29 2.93 3.99 -7.86
N GLY A 30 3.12 3.12 -6.86
CA GLY A 30 3.13 3.51 -5.45
C GLY A 30 1.75 3.74 -4.85
N LYS A 31 0.67 3.30 -5.51
CA LYS A 31 -0.62 3.11 -4.83
C LYS A 31 -0.55 1.83 -4.02
N PHE A 32 -1.20 1.80 -2.86
CA PHE A 32 -1.14 0.64 -2.00
C PHE A 32 -2.43 0.37 -1.22
N GLU A 33 -2.55 -0.88 -0.81
CA GLU A 33 -3.53 -1.42 0.13
C GLU A 33 -2.75 -2.12 1.25
N VAL A 34 -3.23 -2.00 2.48
CA VAL A 34 -2.56 -2.52 3.67
C VAL A 34 -3.46 -3.52 4.35
N MET A 35 -2.97 -4.75 4.49
CA MET A 35 -3.56 -5.75 5.37
C MET A 35 -3.05 -5.51 6.80
N VAL A 36 -4.00 -5.34 7.70
CA VAL A 36 -3.80 -5.09 9.11
C VAL A 36 -4.28 -6.31 9.88
N ASP A 37 -3.39 -6.92 10.66
CA ASP A 37 -3.72 -8.03 11.55
C ASP A 37 -4.28 -7.46 12.87
N LEU A 38 -5.38 -8.05 13.34
CA LEU A 38 -6.12 -7.57 14.51
C LEU A 38 -5.96 -8.54 15.68
N GLU A 39 -6.06 -8.01 16.90
CA GLU A 39 -5.83 -8.78 18.14
C GLU A 39 -6.84 -9.91 18.37
N ASP A 40 -8.02 -9.82 17.77
CA ASP A 40 -9.05 -10.86 17.83
C ASP A 40 -8.81 -12.00 16.83
N GLY A 41 -7.66 -11.99 16.14
CA GLY A 41 -7.31 -12.95 15.09
C GLY A 41 -7.91 -12.61 13.72
N GLY A 42 -8.66 -11.52 13.63
CA GLY A 42 -9.20 -10.98 12.39
C GLY A 42 -8.19 -10.17 11.57
N TYR A 43 -8.68 -9.60 10.48
CA TYR A 43 -7.90 -8.68 9.64
C TYR A 43 -8.78 -7.61 8.98
N ALA A 44 -8.13 -6.54 8.52
CA ALA A 44 -8.74 -5.57 7.62
C ALA A 44 -7.79 -5.21 6.48
N VAL A 45 -8.31 -5.03 5.27
CA VAL A 45 -7.58 -4.47 4.14
C VAL A 45 -8.05 -3.04 3.92
N VAL A 46 -7.14 -2.09 4.07
CA VAL A 46 -7.43 -0.65 4.01
C VAL A 46 -6.62 -0.03 2.88
N ASN A 47 -7.25 0.76 2.01
CA ASN A 47 -6.53 1.48 0.97
C ASN A 47 -5.73 2.66 1.56
N MET A 48 -4.85 3.27 0.76
CA MET A 48 -4.04 4.42 1.20
C MET A 48 -4.82 5.67 1.66
N TYR A 49 -6.14 5.72 1.45
CA TYR A 49 -7.03 6.80 1.85
C TYR A 49 -7.92 6.45 3.04
N GLY A 50 -7.73 5.30 3.68
CA GLY A 50 -8.48 4.94 4.88
C GLY A 50 -9.81 4.25 4.63
N ASP A 51 -10.12 3.85 3.39
CA ASP A 51 -11.32 3.08 3.09
C ASP A 51 -11.07 1.59 3.33
N ILE A 52 -12.01 0.92 4.00
CA ILE A 52 -12.01 -0.54 4.16
C ILE A 52 -12.43 -1.18 2.83
N LEU A 53 -11.57 -2.05 2.31
CA LEU A 53 -11.84 -2.86 1.11
C LEU A 53 -12.33 -4.26 1.46
N GLU A 54 -11.80 -4.83 2.55
CA GLU A 54 -12.13 -6.15 3.05
C GLU A 54 -11.92 -6.17 4.58
N ILE A 55 -12.74 -6.94 5.29
CA ILE A 55 -12.64 -7.04 6.75
C ILE A 55 -13.25 -8.35 7.24
N ASP A 56 -12.58 -8.97 8.20
CA ASP A 56 -13.07 -10.10 8.97
C ASP A 56 -12.61 -9.90 10.42
N THR A 57 -13.51 -9.41 11.27
CA THR A 57 -13.21 -9.10 12.68
C THR A 57 -14.49 -9.04 13.50
N GLN A 58 -14.35 -9.27 14.80
CA GLN A 58 -15.36 -8.98 15.82
C GLN A 58 -15.07 -7.64 16.54
N ALA A 59 -13.94 -6.99 16.22
CA ALA A 59 -13.55 -5.73 16.84
C ALA A 59 -14.45 -4.56 16.40
N PHE A 60 -14.59 -3.59 17.31
CA PHE A 60 -15.28 -2.33 17.01
C PHE A 60 -14.50 -1.48 16.01
N ILE A 61 -15.21 -0.81 15.12
CA ILE A 61 -14.66 0.11 14.13
C ILE A 61 -15.13 1.53 14.47
N ASP A 62 -14.17 2.43 14.68
CA ASP A 62 -14.41 3.86 14.86
C ASP A 62 -14.05 4.61 13.58
N TYR A 63 -14.80 5.65 13.27
CA TYR A 63 -14.59 6.51 12.10
C TYR A 63 -14.39 7.97 12.54
N TYR A 64 -13.64 8.71 11.74
CA TYR A 64 -13.52 10.15 11.93
C TYR A 64 -14.84 10.85 11.62
N SER A 65 -15.18 11.84 12.45
CA SER A 65 -16.29 12.76 12.17
C SER A 65 -15.96 13.68 10.99
N ASP A 66 -16.94 14.44 10.54
CA ASP A 66 -16.83 15.41 9.46
C ASP A 66 -16.18 16.74 9.88
N PHE A 67 -15.61 16.82 11.08
CA PHE A 67 -14.99 18.05 11.58
C PHE A 67 -13.81 18.51 10.71
N TRP A 68 -13.02 17.56 10.21
CA TRP A 68 -11.93 17.82 9.27
C TRP A 68 -12.16 17.08 7.95
N SER A 69 -12.19 17.83 6.85
CA SER A 69 -12.47 17.29 5.51
C SER A 69 -11.46 16.22 5.07
N TYR A 70 -10.18 16.35 5.46
CA TYR A 70 -9.13 15.42 5.06
C TYR A 70 -9.26 14.03 5.71
N GLU A 71 -10.03 13.90 6.80
CA GLU A 71 -10.23 12.62 7.49
C GLU A 71 -11.69 12.17 7.62
N ALA A 72 -12.64 13.02 7.25
CA ALA A 72 -14.07 12.72 7.32
C ALA A 72 -14.44 11.34 6.73
N GLY A 73 -15.10 10.51 7.54
CA GLY A 73 -15.58 9.18 7.14
C GLY A 73 -14.51 8.11 7.01
N LYS A 74 -13.24 8.43 7.22
CA LYS A 74 -12.14 7.45 7.16
C LYS A 74 -12.06 6.64 8.46
N VAL A 75 -11.52 5.43 8.36
CA VAL A 75 -11.28 4.58 9.54
C VAL A 75 -10.38 5.32 10.51
N LYS A 76 -10.81 5.45 11.76
CA LYS A 76 -10.02 6.02 12.85
C LYS A 76 -9.37 4.94 13.71
N ARG A 77 -10.10 3.84 13.92
CA ARG A 77 -9.64 2.72 14.76
C ARG A 77 -10.35 1.42 14.39
N ILE A 78 -9.63 0.30 14.44
CA ILE A 78 -10.22 -1.04 14.43
C ILE A 78 -9.66 -1.78 15.65
N GLY A 79 -10.51 -2.09 16.62
CA GLY A 79 -10.07 -2.63 17.92
C GLY A 79 -9.11 -1.67 18.63
N ASN A 80 -7.86 -2.11 18.82
CA ASN A 80 -6.77 -1.33 19.41
C ASN A 80 -5.82 -0.71 18.38
N VAL A 81 -6.03 -0.95 17.08
CA VAL A 81 -5.21 -0.39 15.99
C VAL A 81 -5.75 0.98 15.59
N SER A 82 -4.97 2.03 15.82
CA SER A 82 -5.32 3.40 15.42
C SER A 82 -4.83 3.72 14.00
N PHE A 83 -5.57 4.57 13.31
CA PHE A 83 -5.24 5.08 11.98
C PHE A 83 -5.16 6.60 12.08
N SER A 84 -4.12 7.20 11.50
CA SER A 84 -4.00 8.66 11.39
C SER A 84 -3.74 9.07 9.96
N TYR A 85 -4.14 10.30 9.61
CA TYR A 85 -4.07 10.84 8.27
C TYR A 85 -3.25 12.14 8.23
N TYR A 86 -2.67 12.42 7.06
CA TYR A 86 -2.07 13.72 6.80
C TYR A 86 -3.16 14.79 6.64
N SER A 87 -2.91 15.96 7.24
CA SER A 87 -3.76 17.13 7.02
C SER A 87 -3.64 17.64 5.59
N ASP A 88 -4.48 18.61 5.25
CA ASP A 88 -4.51 19.26 3.95
C ASP A 88 -3.42 20.32 3.73
N PHE A 89 -2.45 20.42 4.64
CA PHE A 89 -1.34 21.37 4.53
C PHE A 89 -0.51 21.16 3.25
N TRP A 90 -0.31 19.90 2.86
CA TRP A 90 0.39 19.52 1.64
C TRP A 90 -0.51 18.69 0.72
N SER A 91 -0.75 19.17 -0.50
CA SER A 91 -1.63 18.52 -1.47
C SER A 91 -1.16 17.11 -1.86
N TYR A 92 0.16 16.87 -1.90
CA TYR A 92 0.72 15.58 -2.30
C TYR A 92 0.44 14.45 -1.31
N GLU A 93 0.14 14.76 -0.04
CA GLU A 93 -0.14 13.77 1.02
C GLU A 93 -1.51 13.93 1.69
N SER A 94 -2.23 15.02 1.40
CA SER A 94 -3.53 15.33 2.00
C SER A 94 -4.47 14.12 2.05
N GLY A 95 -4.93 13.81 3.26
CA GLY A 95 -5.86 12.72 3.56
C GLY A 95 -5.30 11.30 3.37
N LYS A 96 -4.03 11.13 3.02
CA LYS A 96 -3.43 9.79 2.95
C LYS A 96 -3.09 9.28 4.35
N ILE A 97 -3.05 7.96 4.50
CA ILE A 97 -2.60 7.31 5.75
C ILE A 97 -1.21 7.83 6.12
N LYS A 98 -1.10 8.36 7.34
CA LYS A 98 0.15 8.78 7.98
C LYS A 98 0.71 7.70 8.90
N SER A 99 -0.17 7.01 9.63
CA SER A 99 0.22 5.86 10.45
C SER A 99 -0.90 4.86 10.61
N ILE A 100 -0.52 3.60 10.80
CA ILE A 100 -1.37 2.51 11.29
C ILE A 100 -0.65 1.93 12.51
N GLY A 101 -1.22 2.14 13.69
CA GLY A 101 -0.55 1.80 14.94
C GLY A 101 0.82 2.48 15.06
N ASN A 102 1.85 1.65 15.21
CA ASN A 102 3.25 2.07 15.29
C ASN A 102 3.97 2.15 13.93
N VAL A 103 3.30 1.82 12.82
CA VAL A 103 3.89 1.86 11.48
C VAL A 103 3.59 3.20 10.82
N GLY A 104 4.64 3.98 10.57
CA GLY A 104 4.55 5.26 9.86
C GLY A 104 4.63 5.09 8.34
N PHE A 105 3.90 5.94 7.63
CA PHE A 105 3.87 6.02 6.17
C PHE A 105 4.34 7.42 5.76
N GLN A 106 5.27 7.49 4.80
CA GLN A 106 5.78 8.76 4.27
C GLN A 106 5.55 8.81 2.77
N TYR A 107 5.34 10.01 2.24
CA TYR A 107 5.15 10.25 0.81
C TYR A 107 6.23 11.18 0.26
N TYR A 108 6.49 11.05 -1.03
CA TYR A 108 7.32 12.00 -1.76
C TYR A 108 6.57 13.32 -1.97
N SER A 109 7.29 14.43 -1.79
CA SER A 109 6.78 15.75 -2.15
C SER A 109 6.62 15.90 -3.65
N ASP A 110 5.98 16.97 -4.08
CA ASP A 110 5.76 17.34 -5.46
C ASP A 110 6.98 17.97 -6.17
N PHE A 111 8.16 17.94 -5.53
CA PHE A 111 9.39 18.48 -6.11
C PHE A 111 9.78 17.76 -7.42
N TRP A 112 9.57 16.44 -7.47
CA TRP A 112 9.79 15.63 -8.66
C TRP A 112 8.49 14.97 -9.13
N SER A 113 8.09 15.29 -10.36
CA SER A 113 6.83 14.79 -10.95
C SER A 113 6.74 13.27 -11.03
N TYR A 114 7.86 12.57 -11.18
CA TYR A 114 7.88 11.11 -11.29
C TYR A 114 7.57 10.39 -9.97
N GLU A 115 7.70 11.05 -8.83
CA GLU A 115 7.47 10.46 -7.50
C GLU A 115 6.43 11.19 -6.65
N ALA A 116 5.96 12.36 -7.09
CA ALA A 116 4.99 13.19 -6.39
C ALA A 116 3.80 12.39 -5.79
N GLY A 117 3.67 12.46 -4.46
CA GLY A 117 2.60 11.81 -3.71
C GLY A 117 2.66 10.28 -3.64
N LYS A 118 3.69 9.64 -4.19
CA LYS A 118 3.88 8.19 -4.07
C LYS A 118 4.48 7.85 -2.72
N VAL A 119 4.27 6.61 -2.26
CA VAL A 119 4.85 6.15 -1.00
C VAL A 119 6.37 6.19 -1.07
N LYS A 120 6.99 6.85 -0.09
CA LYS A 120 8.44 6.97 0.09
C LYS A 120 8.95 5.95 1.08
N SER A 121 8.23 5.71 2.17
CA SER A 121 8.58 4.66 3.13
C SER A 121 7.38 4.14 3.89
N ILE A 122 7.46 2.88 4.30
CA ILE A 122 6.53 2.25 5.24
C ILE A 122 7.37 1.60 6.33
N GLY A 123 7.18 2.06 7.57
CA GLY A 123 8.10 1.75 8.66
C GLY A 123 9.53 2.15 8.29
N ARG A 124 10.45 1.17 8.29
CA ARG A 124 11.87 1.37 7.94
C ARG A 124 12.17 1.11 6.47
N THR A 125 11.22 0.52 5.74
CA THR A 125 11.40 0.10 4.35
C THR A 125 11.23 1.28 3.40
N GLN A 126 12.26 1.56 2.60
CA GLN A 126 12.28 2.65 1.63
C GLN A 126 11.76 2.20 0.26
N PHE A 127 11.06 3.10 -0.42
CA PHE A 127 10.58 2.94 -1.78
C PHE A 127 11.30 3.95 -2.66
N SER A 128 11.62 3.58 -3.90
CA SER A 128 12.15 4.53 -4.88
C SER A 128 11.50 4.34 -6.23
N TYR A 129 11.51 5.40 -7.04
CA TYR A 129 10.90 5.41 -8.37
C TYR A 129 11.92 5.80 -9.44
N TYR A 130 11.66 5.36 -10.67
CA TYR A 130 12.44 5.75 -11.82
C TYR A 130 12.12 7.20 -12.22
N SER A 131 13.17 7.97 -12.52
CA SER A 131 13.06 9.31 -13.09
C SER A 131 12.66 9.25 -14.58
N ASP A 132 12.65 10.41 -15.21
CA ASP A 132 12.38 10.66 -16.63
C ASP A 132 13.53 10.32 -17.59
N PHE A 133 14.56 9.60 -17.13
CA PHE A 133 15.64 9.18 -18.02
C PHE A 133 15.16 8.24 -19.13
N ASN A 134 14.21 7.36 -18.80
CA ASN A 134 13.57 6.43 -19.74
C ASN A 134 12.04 6.58 -19.64
N ASP A 135 11.38 6.99 -20.73
CA ASP A 135 9.92 7.18 -20.76
C ASP A 135 9.14 5.93 -20.34
N TRP A 136 9.64 4.74 -20.70
CA TRP A 136 8.98 3.48 -20.34
C TRP A 136 9.17 3.08 -18.88
N GLU A 137 10.04 3.74 -18.12
CA GLU A 137 10.23 3.52 -16.69
C GLU A 137 9.69 4.66 -15.84
N TYR A 138 9.43 5.82 -16.43
CA TYR A 138 9.01 7.04 -15.74
C TYR A 138 7.98 6.79 -14.64
N GLY A 139 8.38 7.13 -13.41
CA GLY A 139 7.59 7.02 -12.20
C GLY A 139 7.25 5.60 -11.76
N LYS A 140 7.83 4.56 -12.37
CA LYS A 140 7.61 3.18 -11.93
C LYS A 140 8.46 2.85 -10.71
N LEU A 141 7.95 1.94 -9.90
CA LEU A 141 8.62 1.42 -8.72
C LEU A 141 9.96 0.82 -9.11
N LYS A 142 11.03 1.41 -8.59
CA LYS A 142 12.43 1.03 -8.82
C LYS A 142 12.94 0.12 -7.71
N SER A 143 12.54 0.34 -6.46
CA SER A 143 12.93 -0.55 -5.36
C SER A 143 11.95 -0.52 -4.19
N ILE A 144 11.95 -1.63 -3.44
CA ILE A 144 11.42 -1.73 -2.07
C ILE A 144 12.54 -2.30 -1.21
N GLY A 145 13.01 -1.53 -0.22
CA GLY A 145 14.20 -1.87 0.56
C GLY A 145 15.39 -2.19 -0.36
N GLY A 146 16.02 -3.34 -0.14
CA GLY A 146 17.12 -3.83 -0.98
C GLY A 146 16.70 -4.47 -2.31
N ASN A 147 15.40 -4.73 -2.55
CA ASN A 147 14.92 -5.38 -3.76
C ASN A 147 14.70 -4.37 -4.87
N ARG A 148 15.36 -4.57 -6.02
CA ARG A 148 15.29 -3.68 -7.20
C ARG A 148 14.50 -4.31 -8.33
N TYR A 149 13.71 -3.49 -9.00
CA TYR A 149 12.92 -3.86 -10.17
C TYR A 149 13.55 -3.22 -11.41
N SER A 150 13.37 -3.85 -12.57
CA SER A 150 13.74 -3.29 -13.86
C SER A 150 12.63 -3.55 -14.86
N TYR A 151 12.52 -2.69 -15.87
CA TYR A 151 11.50 -2.79 -16.90
C TYR A 151 12.16 -2.77 -18.27
N VAL A 152 11.43 -3.22 -19.28
CA VAL A 152 11.87 -3.17 -20.68
C VAL A 152 10.89 -2.36 -21.51
N PRO A 153 11.34 -1.72 -22.60
CA PRO A 153 10.46 -1.07 -23.54
C PRO A 153 9.37 -2.03 -24.03
N SER A 154 8.14 -1.53 -24.08
CA SER A 154 7.03 -2.31 -24.63
C SER A 154 6.95 -2.10 -26.13
N TYR A 155 7.54 -3.01 -26.92
CA TYR A 155 7.46 -2.93 -28.38
C TYR A 155 6.04 -3.09 -28.96
N ASN A 156 5.05 -3.54 -28.18
CA ASN A 156 3.65 -3.74 -28.62
C ASN A 156 2.61 -3.51 -27.50
N GLY A 157 2.80 -2.47 -26.67
CA GLY A 157 1.79 -2.03 -25.69
C GLY A 157 1.36 -2.99 -24.56
N ARG A 158 1.99 -4.16 -24.39
CA ARG A 158 1.59 -5.19 -23.40
C ARG A 158 2.64 -5.56 -22.35
N ARG A 159 3.92 -5.19 -22.53
CA ARG A 159 5.05 -5.68 -21.69
C ARG A 159 5.78 -4.61 -20.88
N GLY A 160 5.28 -3.37 -20.88
CA GLY A 160 5.90 -2.29 -20.12
C GLY A 160 5.49 -2.23 -18.65
N SER A 161 4.42 -2.94 -18.26
CA SER A 161 3.78 -2.72 -16.96
C SER A 161 4.09 -3.80 -15.91
N THR A 162 4.96 -4.77 -16.22
CA THR A 162 5.37 -5.80 -15.26
C THR A 162 6.88 -5.74 -15.13
N PRO A 163 7.45 -5.70 -13.90
CA PRO A 163 8.88 -5.83 -13.72
C PRO A 163 9.39 -7.11 -14.37
N VAL A 164 10.51 -7.02 -15.09
CA VAL A 164 11.21 -8.20 -15.66
C VAL A 164 12.24 -8.79 -14.69
N SER A 165 12.52 -8.07 -13.61
CA SER A 165 13.44 -8.45 -12.54
C SER A 165 12.90 -7.99 -11.19
N GLY A 166 13.54 -8.45 -10.12
CA GLY A 166 13.11 -8.18 -8.75
C GLY A 166 12.07 -9.18 -8.25
N ARG A 167 12.06 -9.42 -6.95
CA ARG A 167 11.06 -10.30 -6.32
C ARG A 167 9.75 -9.54 -6.18
N LEU A 168 8.64 -10.11 -6.64
CA LEU A 168 7.31 -9.52 -6.43
C LEU A 168 6.78 -9.69 -5.00
N LYS A 169 7.46 -10.52 -4.21
CA LYS A 169 7.21 -10.70 -2.78
C LYS A 169 8.52 -10.46 -2.03
N VAL A 170 8.50 -9.50 -1.12
CA VAL A 170 9.66 -9.09 -0.32
C VAL A 170 9.21 -9.01 1.12
N GLU A 171 10.03 -9.47 2.07
CA GLU A 171 9.80 -9.23 3.48
C GLU A 171 10.89 -8.30 3.99
N ASP A 172 10.50 -7.20 4.62
CA ASP A 172 11.43 -6.23 5.21
C ASP A 172 10.76 -5.56 6.41
N GLY A 173 11.51 -5.38 7.50
CA GLY A 173 10.98 -4.77 8.73
C GLY A 173 9.80 -5.50 9.37
N GLY A 174 9.62 -6.81 9.11
CA GLY A 174 8.47 -7.59 9.59
C GLY A 174 7.18 -7.40 8.79
N ILE A 175 7.26 -6.74 7.62
CA ILE A 175 6.14 -6.50 6.72
C ILE A 175 6.39 -7.22 5.40
N ALA A 176 5.38 -7.93 4.89
CA ALA A 176 5.41 -8.50 3.56
C ALA A 176 4.94 -7.48 2.50
N PHE A 177 5.80 -7.14 1.56
CA PHE A 177 5.48 -6.29 0.41
C PHE A 177 5.19 -7.14 -0.81
N ARG A 178 4.03 -6.92 -1.43
CA ARG A 178 3.58 -7.64 -2.63
C ARG A 178 3.34 -6.65 -3.76
N VAL A 179 4.19 -6.73 -4.79
CA VAL A 179 4.01 -5.91 -5.99
C VAL A 179 3.00 -6.59 -6.90
N MET A 180 1.87 -5.92 -7.09
CA MET A 180 0.86 -6.31 -8.06
C MET A 180 1.28 -5.80 -9.44
N GLY A 181 1.13 -6.64 -10.47
CA GLY A 181 1.05 -6.12 -11.84
C GLY A 181 -0.10 -5.12 -11.94
N PRO A 182 -0.17 -4.24 -12.96
CA PRO A 182 -1.29 -3.33 -13.12
C PRO A 182 -2.58 -4.14 -13.01
N ALA A 183 -3.48 -3.71 -12.13
CA ALA A 183 -4.78 -4.34 -11.98
C ALA A 183 -5.33 -4.61 -13.40
N PRO A 184 -5.79 -5.84 -13.71
CA PRO A 184 -6.42 -6.07 -15.00
C PRO A 184 -7.52 -5.03 -15.12
N ARG A 185 -7.41 -4.16 -16.15
CA ARG A 185 -8.44 -3.15 -16.44
C ARG A 185 -9.78 -3.85 -16.34
N ARG A 186 -10.59 -3.51 -15.33
CA ARG A 186 -11.98 -3.96 -15.26
C ARG A 186 -12.59 -3.52 -16.58
N ARG A 187 -12.83 -4.47 -17.48
CA ARG A 187 -13.69 -4.24 -18.63
C ARG A 187 -15.08 -4.11 -18.03
N TYR A 188 -15.55 -2.86 -17.94
CA TYR A 188 -16.97 -2.58 -17.82
C TYR A 188 -17.67 -3.11 -19.08
#